data_AF-A0A1D9LJG3-F1
#
_entry.id   AF-A0A1D9LJG3-F1
#
_cell.length_a   1.000
_cell.length_b   1.000
_cell.length_c   1.000
_cell.angle_alpha   90.00
_cell.angle_beta   90.00
_cell.angle_gamma   90.00
#
_symmetry.space_group_name_H-M   'P 1'
#
loop_
_entity.id
_entity.type
_entity.pdbx_description
1 polymer ?
#
loop_
_entity_poly.entity_id
_entity_poly.type
_entity_poly.pdbx_seq_one_letter_code
_entity_poly.pdbx_strand_id
1 'polypeptide(L)'
;MTPSVFPRRWLPLMLLPLLAACAGVRQPSPPIRYCPGSDALLIALDWPDEAVRQRWQAYEACDSYRLLRVLRANRGDPGRLAGELDKLLADKSLSPASATLARLQLRQAQAQFRLQDQNDRQQQQLRDQQKRIDDQAAKLDALRRLELDLPKPNGLSGGSKR
;
A
#
# COMPACT_ATOMS: atom_id res chain seq x y z
N MET A 1 70.55 -48.40 18.48
CA MET A 1 70.46 -46.93 18.43
C MET A 1 71.09 -46.48 17.13
N THR A 2 70.28 -46.16 16.12
CA THR A 2 70.72 -45.69 14.80
C THR A 2 70.15 -44.28 14.61
N PRO A 3 70.98 -43.25 14.36
CA PRO A 3 70.48 -41.89 14.20
C PRO A 3 69.82 -41.71 12.82
N SER A 4 68.56 -41.30 12.83
CA SER A 4 67.82 -40.90 11.63
C SER A 4 68.32 -39.53 11.15
N VAL A 5 69.21 -39.54 10.16
CA VAL A 5 69.66 -38.33 9.46
C VAL A 5 68.58 -37.94 8.45
N PHE A 6 67.70 -37.01 8.84
CA PHE A 6 66.74 -36.40 7.92
C PHE A 6 67.48 -35.54 6.88
N PRO A 7 67.31 -35.80 5.57
CA PRO A 7 67.96 -35.01 4.54
C PRO A 7 67.34 -33.60 4.49
N ARG A 8 68.14 -32.60 4.89
CA ARG A 8 67.89 -31.16 4.92
C ARG A 8 67.34 -30.53 3.62
N ARG A 9 67.23 -31.32 2.54
CA ARG A 9 66.73 -30.92 1.21
C ARG A 9 65.22 -30.94 1.04
N TRP A 10 64.47 -31.51 1.99
CA TRP A 10 63.00 -31.64 1.88
C TRP A 10 62.21 -30.56 2.63
N LEU A 11 62.89 -29.75 3.45
CA LEU A 11 62.31 -28.58 4.13
C LEU A 11 61.69 -27.51 3.21
N PRO A 12 62.25 -27.17 2.02
CA PRO A 12 61.66 -26.13 1.18
C PRO A 12 60.38 -26.59 0.47
N LEU A 13 60.17 -27.90 0.27
CA LEU A 13 58.98 -28.46 -0.39
C LEU A 13 57.73 -28.39 0.50
N MET A 14 57.88 -28.42 1.83
CA MET A 14 56.77 -28.29 2.79
C MET A 14 56.38 -26.83 3.10
N LEU A 15 57.19 -25.85 2.67
CA LEU A 15 56.93 -24.40 2.84
C LEU A 15 56.12 -23.79 1.68
N LEU A 16 56.13 -24.42 0.51
CA LEU A 16 55.35 -24.01 -0.67
C LEU A 16 53.81 -23.97 -0.45
N PRO A 17 53.15 -24.91 0.25
CA PRO A 17 51.70 -24.83 0.47
C PRO A 17 51.29 -23.71 1.45
N LEU A 18 52.18 -23.28 2.35
CA LEU A 18 51.92 -22.16 3.28
C LEU A 18 51.94 -20.80 2.57
N LEU A 19 52.74 -20.65 1.50
CA LEU A 19 52.73 -19.45 0.67
C LEU A 19 51.51 -19.36 -0.26
N ALA A 20 50.94 -20.50 -0.66
CA ALA A 20 49.69 -20.53 -1.43
C ALA A 20 48.46 -20.12 -0.59
N ALA A 21 48.49 -20.31 0.73
CA ALA A 21 47.43 -19.85 1.63
C ALA A 21 47.46 -18.32 1.87
N CYS A 22 48.58 -17.64 1.60
CA CYS A 22 48.74 -16.19 1.71
C CYS A 22 48.57 -15.44 0.38
N ALA A 23 48.36 -16.16 -0.73
CA ALA A 23 47.89 -15.55 -1.97
C ALA A 23 46.41 -15.19 -1.78
N GLY A 24 46.20 -14.05 -1.12
CA GLY A 24 44.89 -13.54 -0.72
C GLY A 24 43.89 -13.70 -1.85
N VAL A 25 42.84 -14.47 -1.57
CA VAL A 25 41.61 -14.49 -2.36
C VAL A 25 41.13 -13.04 -2.40
N ARG A 26 41.49 -12.36 -3.48
CA ARG A 26 41.05 -11.01 -3.79
C ARG A 26 39.54 -11.12 -3.94
N GLN A 27 38.81 -10.75 -2.88
CA GLN A 27 37.36 -10.72 -2.94
C GLN A 27 36.98 -9.92 -4.19
N PRO A 28 36.18 -10.49 -5.11
CA PRO A 28 35.71 -9.73 -6.25
C PRO A 28 35.04 -8.47 -5.71
N SER A 29 35.50 -7.30 -6.17
CA SER A 29 34.88 -6.03 -5.80
C SER A 29 33.37 -6.16 -5.98
N PRO A 30 32.55 -5.84 -4.98
CA PRO A 30 31.11 -5.96 -5.13
C PRO A 30 30.67 -5.16 -6.37
N PRO A 31 29.77 -5.70 -7.19
CA PRO A 31 29.30 -4.99 -8.37
C PRO A 31 28.73 -3.64 -7.92
N ILE A 32 29.11 -2.56 -8.61
CA ILE A 32 28.51 -1.24 -8.40
C ILE A 32 27.03 -1.37 -8.71
N ARG A 33 26.19 -1.28 -7.68
CA ARG A 33 24.74 -1.33 -7.82
C ARG A 33 24.21 0.10 -7.84
N TYR A 34 23.63 0.48 -8.97
CA TYR A 34 22.88 1.72 -9.06
C TYR A 34 21.52 1.56 -8.41
N CYS A 35 21.12 2.53 -7.59
CA CYS A 35 19.78 2.54 -7.05
C CYS A 35 18.76 2.60 -8.20
N PRO A 36 17.75 1.73 -8.21
CA PRO A 36 16.71 1.75 -9.22
C PRO A 36 15.95 3.08 -9.17
N GLY A 37 15.67 3.61 -10.36
CA GLY A 37 14.94 4.87 -10.54
C GLY A 37 13.45 4.76 -10.18
N SER A 38 12.74 5.89 -10.31
CA SER A 38 11.31 6.00 -10.05
C SER A 38 10.46 5.02 -10.84
N ASP A 39 10.84 4.72 -12.08
CA ASP A 39 10.01 3.89 -12.97
C ASP A 39 9.99 2.43 -12.48
N ALA A 40 11.14 1.92 -12.02
CA ALA A 40 11.24 0.61 -11.42
C ALA A 40 10.45 0.52 -10.11
N LEU A 41 10.40 1.61 -9.33
CA LEU A 41 9.55 1.71 -8.14
C LEU A 41 8.08 1.63 -8.51
N LEU A 42 7.63 2.41 -9.49
CA LEU A 42 6.23 2.44 -9.91
C LEU A 42 5.76 1.08 -10.42
N ILE A 43 6.60 0.40 -11.22
CA ILE A 43 6.31 -0.97 -11.69
C ILE A 43 6.22 -1.95 -10.51
N ALA A 44 7.08 -1.79 -9.50
CA ALA A 44 7.11 -2.67 -8.33
C ALA A 44 5.97 -2.46 -7.33
N LEU A 45 5.14 -1.41 -7.48
CA LEU A 45 3.99 -1.18 -6.60
C LEU A 45 2.95 -2.31 -6.71
N ASP A 46 2.78 -2.86 -7.90
CA ASP A 46 1.76 -3.89 -8.20
C ASP A 46 2.26 -5.32 -8.07
N TRP A 47 3.53 -5.49 -7.71
CA TRP A 47 4.13 -6.81 -7.60
C TRP A 47 3.73 -7.53 -6.31
N PRO A 48 3.74 -8.87 -6.29
CA PRO A 48 3.59 -9.61 -5.03
C PRO A 48 4.76 -9.31 -4.08
N ASP A 49 4.51 -9.38 -2.77
CA ASP A 49 5.52 -9.06 -1.74
C ASP A 49 6.79 -9.89 -1.88
N GLU A 50 6.66 -11.17 -2.27
CA GLU A 50 7.80 -12.06 -2.46
C GLU A 50 8.70 -11.60 -3.62
N ALA A 51 8.12 -11.19 -4.75
CA ALA A 51 8.88 -10.69 -5.90
C ALA A 51 9.58 -9.37 -5.57
N VAL A 52 8.94 -8.51 -4.78
CA VAL A 52 9.57 -7.27 -4.30
C VAL A 52 10.71 -7.59 -3.35
N ARG A 53 10.53 -8.47 -2.36
CA ARG A 53 11.61 -8.85 -1.44
C ARG A 53 12.81 -9.42 -2.18
N GLN A 54 12.59 -10.36 -3.10
CA GLN A 54 13.68 -10.99 -3.86
C GLN A 54 14.44 -9.99 -4.74
N ARG A 55 13.74 -9.06 -5.42
CA ARG A 55 14.37 -8.07 -6.31
C ARG A 55 14.98 -6.89 -5.54
N TRP A 56 14.37 -6.49 -4.43
CA TRP A 56 14.72 -5.28 -3.70
C TRP A 56 15.55 -5.50 -2.42
N GLN A 57 15.77 -6.74 -1.98
CA GLN A 57 16.69 -7.06 -0.86
C GLN A 57 18.08 -6.43 -1.06
N ALA A 58 18.50 -6.29 -2.31
CA ALA A 58 19.77 -5.73 -2.71
C ALA A 58 19.85 -4.20 -2.57
N TYR A 59 18.71 -3.54 -2.40
CA TYR A 59 18.52 -2.09 -2.50
C TYR A 59 17.89 -1.50 -1.24
N GLU A 60 17.98 -2.18 -0.10
CA GLU A 60 17.40 -1.71 1.17
C GLU A 60 17.93 -0.36 1.62
N ALA A 61 19.18 -0.06 1.25
CA ALA A 61 19.83 1.23 1.50
C ALA A 61 19.36 2.36 0.57
N CYS A 62 18.66 2.07 -0.51
CA CYS A 62 18.21 3.07 -1.48
C CYS A 62 16.94 3.79 -1.02
N ASP A 63 16.87 5.10 -1.25
CA ASP A 63 15.69 5.91 -0.94
C ASP A 63 14.44 5.46 -1.70
N SER A 64 14.61 4.98 -2.94
CA SER A 64 13.51 4.45 -3.75
C SER A 64 12.86 3.23 -3.11
N TYR A 65 13.62 2.38 -2.42
CA TYR A 65 13.06 1.26 -1.67
C TYR A 65 12.29 1.72 -0.42
N ARG A 66 12.80 2.73 0.29
CA ARG A 66 12.09 3.33 1.44
C ARG A 66 10.74 3.90 1.01
N LEU A 67 10.73 4.65 -0.10
CA LEU A 67 9.52 5.21 -0.67
C LEU A 67 8.55 4.11 -1.14
N LEU A 68 9.05 3.05 -1.79
CA LEU A 68 8.24 1.89 -2.18
C LEU A 68 7.55 1.24 -0.97
N ARG A 69 8.27 1.07 0.13
CA ARG A 69 7.75 0.46 1.35
C ARG A 69 6.61 1.30 1.95
N VAL A 70 6.77 2.62 2.02
CA VAL A 70 5.72 3.53 2.52
C VAL A 70 4.49 3.51 1.63
N LEU A 71 4.66 3.56 0.31
CA LEU A 71 3.55 3.53 -0.65
C LEU A 71 2.77 2.22 -0.58
N ARG A 72 3.45 1.07 -0.46
CA ARG A 72 2.80 -0.24 -0.33
C ARG A 72 2.12 -0.43 1.02
N ALA A 73 2.76 -0.02 2.11
CA ALA A 73 2.22 -0.17 3.45
C ALA A 73 0.93 0.63 3.66
N ASN A 74 0.78 1.78 2.99
CA ASN A 74 -0.35 2.69 3.17
C ASN A 74 -1.27 2.78 1.93
N ARG A 75 -1.26 1.78 1.05
CA ARG A 75 -2.02 1.79 -0.23
C ARG A 75 -3.54 1.94 -0.04
N GLY A 76 -4.07 1.54 1.11
CA GLY A 76 -5.51 1.64 1.43
C GLY A 76 -5.91 2.88 2.22
N ASP A 77 -4.97 3.56 2.88
CA ASP A 77 -5.25 4.64 3.82
C ASP A 77 -4.61 5.96 3.34
N PRO A 78 -5.28 6.76 2.49
CA PRO A 78 -4.68 7.96 1.89
C PRO A 78 -4.27 9.01 2.94
N GLY A 79 -5.00 9.09 4.07
CA GLY A 79 -4.65 9.99 5.17
C GLY A 79 -3.35 9.60 5.89
N ARG A 80 -3.13 8.30 6.16
CA ARG A 80 -1.88 7.80 6.76
C ARG A 80 -0.73 7.90 5.77
N LEU A 81 -0.98 7.58 4.51
CA LEU A 81 -0.02 7.72 3.43
C LEU A 81 0.51 9.15 3.34
N ALA A 82 -0.38 10.15 3.39
CA ALA A 82 0.02 11.56 3.34
C ALA A 82 0.97 11.93 4.50
N GLY A 83 0.65 11.50 5.73
CA GLY A 83 1.49 11.76 6.89
C GLY A 83 2.88 11.10 6.82
N GLU A 84 2.96 9.86 6.35
CA GLU A 84 4.24 9.16 6.16
C GLU A 84 5.07 9.75 5.01
N LEU A 85 4.42 10.17 3.92
CA LEU A 85 5.09 10.87 2.82
C LEU A 85 5.63 12.24 3.26
N ASP A 86 4.92 12.99 4.09
CA ASP A 86 5.40 14.27 4.64
C ASP A 86 6.62 14.07 5.55
N LYS A 87 6.62 13.02 6.40
CA LYS A 87 7.79 12.65 7.21
C LYS A 87 8.99 12.31 6.34
N LEU A 88 8.79 11.49 5.31
CA LEU A 88 9.85 11.19 4.35
C LEU A 88 10.35 12.47 3.69
N LEU A 89 9.47 13.34 3.19
CA LEU A 89 9.89 14.59 2.55
C LEU A 89 10.64 15.56 3.48
N ALA A 90 10.42 15.47 4.80
CA ALA A 90 11.18 16.23 5.78
C ALA A 90 12.63 15.71 5.93
N ASP A 91 12.87 14.43 5.63
CA ASP A 91 14.21 13.85 5.60
C ASP A 91 14.98 14.38 4.38
N LYS A 92 16.00 15.21 4.64
CA LYS A 92 16.86 15.81 3.59
C LYS A 92 17.74 14.79 2.87
N SER A 93 17.75 13.52 3.29
CA SER A 93 18.55 12.46 2.68
C SER A 93 17.96 11.93 1.39
N LEU A 94 16.70 12.22 1.07
CA LEU A 94 16.08 11.69 -0.14
C LEU A 94 16.67 12.29 -1.40
N SER A 95 16.99 11.40 -2.35
CA SER A 95 17.33 11.80 -3.72
C SER A 95 16.24 12.73 -4.32
N PRO A 96 16.63 13.73 -5.12
CA PRO A 96 15.71 14.74 -5.64
C PRO A 96 14.59 14.13 -6.50
N ALA A 97 14.89 13.07 -7.27
CA ALA A 97 13.90 12.35 -8.07
C ALA A 97 12.86 11.60 -7.20
N SER A 98 13.29 11.00 -6.09
CA SER A 98 12.37 10.36 -5.15
C SER A 98 11.51 11.39 -4.40
N ALA A 99 12.07 12.56 -4.09
CA ALA A 99 11.35 13.64 -3.42
C ALA A 99 10.27 14.27 -4.33
N THR A 100 10.53 14.44 -5.63
CA THR A 100 9.49 14.92 -6.57
C THR A 100 8.35 13.91 -6.70
N LEU A 101 8.66 12.62 -6.79
CA LEU A 101 7.64 11.57 -6.83
C LEU A 101 6.82 11.54 -5.55
N ALA A 102 7.47 11.60 -4.38
CA ALA A 102 6.78 11.64 -3.09
C ALA A 102 5.82 12.85 -2.98
N ARG A 103 6.23 14.04 -3.47
CA ARG A 103 5.35 15.22 -3.52
C ARG A 103 4.15 15.04 -4.44
N LEU A 104 4.33 14.40 -5.59
CA LEU A 104 3.22 14.09 -6.51
C LEU A 104 2.23 13.11 -5.86
N GLN A 105 2.74 12.05 -5.23
CA GLN A 105 1.93 11.07 -4.51
C GLN A 105 1.20 11.69 -3.32
N LEU A 106 1.84 12.62 -2.60
CA LEU A 106 1.19 13.38 -1.52
C LEU A 106 -0.03 14.16 -2.03
N ARG A 107 0.13 14.91 -3.12
CA ARG A 107 -0.97 15.68 -3.73
C ARG A 107 -2.10 14.76 -4.19
N GLN A 108 -1.76 13.62 -4.78
CA GLN A 108 -2.73 12.61 -5.20
C GLN A 108 -3.50 12.03 -4.00
N ALA A 109 -2.80 11.67 -2.91
CA ALA A 109 -3.41 11.14 -1.69
C ALA A 109 -4.36 12.16 -1.04
N GLN A 110 -3.95 13.42 -0.95
CA GLN A 110 -4.80 14.50 -0.44
C GLN A 110 -6.06 14.72 -1.30
N ALA A 111 -5.92 14.63 -2.63
CA ALA A 111 -7.06 14.72 -3.54
C ALA A 111 -8.02 13.54 -3.35
N GLN A 112 -7.50 12.31 -3.24
CA GLN A 112 -8.30 11.11 -2.98
C GLN A 112 -9.06 11.20 -1.65
N PHE A 113 -8.40 11.68 -0.59
CA PHE A 113 -9.04 11.87 0.70
C PHE A 113 -10.23 12.85 0.62
N ARG A 114 -10.05 13.99 -0.07
CA ARG A 114 -11.16 14.95 -0.29
C ARG A 114 -12.31 14.35 -1.09
N LEU A 115 -12.01 13.50 -2.08
CA LEU A 115 -13.04 12.82 -2.87
C LEU A 115 -13.80 11.77 -2.04
N GLN A 116 -13.10 11.04 -1.16
CA GLN A 116 -13.72 10.11 -0.22
C GLN A 116 -14.66 10.84 0.74
N ASP A 117 -14.21 11.95 1.35
CA ASP A 117 -15.05 12.78 2.24
C ASP A 117 -16.32 13.29 1.53
N GLN A 118 -16.22 13.66 0.25
CA GLN A 118 -17.37 14.09 -0.54
C GLN A 118 -18.33 12.93 -0.81
N ASN A 119 -17.79 11.75 -1.13
CA ASN A 119 -18.58 10.55 -1.37
C ASN A 119 -19.35 10.14 -0.10
N ASP A 120 -18.69 10.15 1.06
CA ASP A 120 -19.31 9.81 2.33
C ASP A 120 -20.46 10.76 2.69
N ARG A 121 -20.27 12.07 2.46
CA ARG A 121 -21.34 13.07 2.63
C ARG A 121 -22.52 12.81 1.69
N GLN A 122 -22.25 12.48 0.43
CA GLN A 122 -23.30 12.15 -0.54
C GLN A 122 -24.04 10.87 -0.15
N GLN A 123 -23.33 9.82 0.26
CA GLN A 123 -23.93 8.59 0.75
C GLN A 123 -24.81 8.83 1.97
N GLN A 124 -24.37 9.67 2.91
CA GLN A 124 -25.16 10.04 4.07
C GLN A 124 -26.45 10.77 3.68
N GLN A 125 -26.36 11.73 2.76
CA GLN A 125 -27.53 12.43 2.22
C GLN A 125 -28.52 11.46 1.55
N LEU A 126 -28.03 10.50 0.77
CA LEU A 126 -28.87 9.48 0.13
C LEU A 126 -29.57 8.59 1.16
N ARG A 127 -28.88 8.17 2.22
CA ARG A 127 -29.50 7.40 3.31
C ARG A 127 -30.58 8.19 4.04
N ASP A 128 -30.34 9.47 4.29
CA ASP A 128 -31.32 10.33 4.94
C ASP A 128 -32.52 10.63 4.04
N GLN A 129 -32.31 10.77 2.72
CA GLN A 129 -33.41 10.87 1.74
C GLN A 129 -34.22 9.58 1.67
N GLN A 130 -33.56 8.42 1.62
CA GLN A 130 -34.25 7.12 1.60
C GLN A 130 -35.13 6.94 2.84
N LYS A 131 -34.63 7.26 4.03
CA LYS A 131 -35.44 7.22 5.27
C LYS A 131 -36.68 8.12 5.18
N ARG A 132 -36.55 9.32 4.62
CA ARG A 132 -37.70 10.23 4.43
C ARG A 132 -38.73 9.66 3.45
N ILE A 133 -38.26 8.98 2.40
CA ILE A 133 -39.14 8.28 1.44
C ILE A 133 -39.88 7.15 2.15
N ASP A 134 -39.17 6.34 2.93
CA ASP A 134 -39.76 5.22 3.67
C ASP A 134 -40.79 5.71 4.70
N ASP A 135 -40.50 6.80 5.42
CA ASP A 135 -41.44 7.44 6.34
C ASP A 135 -42.69 7.98 5.62
N GLN A 136 -42.53 8.55 4.43
CA GLN A 136 -43.64 9.01 3.61
C GLN A 136 -44.47 7.84 3.07
N ALA A 137 -43.83 6.77 2.62
CA ALA A 137 -44.49 5.55 2.18
C ALA A 137 -45.30 4.91 3.32
N ALA A 138 -44.72 4.81 4.52
CA ALA A 138 -45.40 4.31 5.71
C ALA A 138 -46.63 5.17 6.07
N LYS A 139 -46.54 6.50 5.94
CA LYS A 139 -47.68 7.41 6.14
C LYS A 139 -48.77 7.20 5.09
N LEU A 140 -48.41 7.06 3.82
CA LEU A 140 -49.37 6.77 2.74
C LEU A 140 -50.06 5.42 2.96
N ASP A 141 -49.33 4.40 3.38
CA ASP A 141 -49.92 3.10 3.68
C ASP A 141 -50.80 3.13 4.93
N ALA A 142 -50.45 3.93 5.95
CA ALA A 142 -51.34 4.18 7.08
C ALA A 142 -52.63 4.89 6.64
N LEU A 143 -52.54 5.90 5.77
CA LEU A 143 -53.70 6.58 5.20
C LEU A 143 -54.57 5.63 4.38
N ARG A 144 -53.98 4.77 3.53
CA ARG A 144 -54.72 3.74 2.79
C ARG A 144 -55.44 2.76 3.70
N ARG A 145 -54.83 2.35 4.81
CA ARG A 145 -55.48 1.49 5.81
C ARG A 145 -56.67 2.20 6.45
N LEU A 146 -56.51 3.47 6.79
CA LEU A 146 -57.62 4.28 7.29
C LEU A 146 -58.75 4.41 6.25
N GLU A 147 -58.43 4.60 4.96
CA GLU A 147 -59.43 4.61 3.89
C GLU A 147 -60.16 3.26 3.74
N LEU A 148 -59.48 2.14 3.96
CA LEU A 148 -60.06 0.79 3.96
C LEU A 148 -60.93 0.52 5.20
N ASP A 149 -60.54 1.06 6.36
CA ASP A 149 -61.27 0.93 7.62
C ASP A 149 -62.44 1.92 7.74
N LEU A 150 -62.50 2.95 6.87
CA LEU A 150 -63.68 3.79 6.76
C LEU A 150 -64.86 2.94 6.22
N PRO A 151 -65.99 2.86 6.93
CA PRO A 151 -67.16 2.17 6.40
C PRO A 151 -67.56 2.85 5.09
N LYS A 152 -67.69 2.07 4.00
CA LYS A 152 -68.41 2.50 2.80
C LYS A 152 -69.69 3.20 3.28
N PRO A 153 -69.99 4.44 2.85
CA PRO A 153 -71.24 5.09 3.22
C PRO A 153 -72.39 4.26 2.64
N ASN A 154 -72.89 3.33 3.44
CA ASN A 154 -74.13 2.64 3.21
C ASN A 154 -75.23 3.65 3.50
N GLY A 155 -75.85 4.17 2.44
CA GLY A 155 -77.16 4.80 2.58
C GLY A 155 -77.39 6.08 1.78
N LEU A 156 -77.20 6.06 0.46
CA LEU A 156 -78.23 6.67 -0.41
C LEU A 156 -79.27 5.60 -0.76
N SER A 157 -79.92 5.09 0.28
CA SER A 157 -81.29 4.59 0.22
C SER A 157 -82.19 5.77 0.58
N GLY A 158 -82.25 6.75 -0.32
CA GLY A 158 -83.26 7.79 -0.30
C GLY A 158 -84.36 7.38 -1.26
N GLY A 159 -85.35 6.66 -0.74
CA GLY A 159 -86.50 6.23 -1.53
C GLY A 159 -87.21 7.40 -2.18
N SER A 160 -87.64 7.22 -3.42
CA SER A 160 -88.87 7.84 -3.90
C SER A 160 -89.49 6.91 -4.92
N LYS A 161 -90.45 6.12 -4.43
CA LYS A 161 -91.50 5.55 -5.29
C LYS A 161 -92.22 6.72 -5.95
N ARG A 162 -92.23 6.76 -7.28
CA ARG A 162 -93.37 7.18 -8.08
C ARG A 162 -93.24 6.60 -9.48
#